data_AF-A0A4Q4T584-F1
#
_entry.id   AF-A0A4Q4T584-F1
#
_cell.length_a   1.000
_cell.length_b   1.000
_cell.length_c   1.000
_cell.angle_alpha   90.00
_cell.angle_beta   90.00
_cell.angle_gamma   90.00
#
_symmetry.space_group_name_H-M   'P 1'
#
loop_
_entity.id
_entity.type
_entity.pdbx_description
1 polymer ?
#
loop_
_entity_poly.entity_id
_entity_poly.type
_entity_poly.pdbx_seq_one_letter_code
_entity_poly.pdbx_strand_id
1 'polypeptide(L)'
;MQPKTVLLTLFIAVAAALPSPEDVVRDKATNPAATGDVSIMAQKNWQAAGGCKTDWDEDRRCLKTCIGEAETGKCRNWKSMTAVIQGGCAFAWRTCRCICEY
;
A
#
# COMPACT_ATOMS: atom_id res chain seq x y z
N MET A 1 -52.61 11.85 -10.13
CA MET A 1 -51.48 12.22 -9.25
C MET A 1 -50.33 11.28 -9.56
N GLN A 2 -49.23 11.78 -10.15
CA GLN A 2 -48.06 10.96 -10.53
C GLN A 2 -47.06 10.91 -9.36
N PRO A 3 -46.57 9.72 -8.94
CA PRO A 3 -45.43 9.66 -8.04
C PRO A 3 -44.14 9.89 -8.84
N LYS A 4 -43.48 11.02 -8.59
CA LYS A 4 -42.13 11.30 -9.09
C LYS A 4 -41.13 10.46 -8.30
N THR A 5 -40.57 9.44 -8.96
CA THR A 5 -39.48 8.62 -8.46
C THR A 5 -38.22 9.48 -8.28
N VAL A 6 -37.82 9.72 -7.04
CA VAL A 6 -36.56 10.40 -6.71
C VAL A 6 -35.44 9.34 -6.73
N LEU A 7 -34.58 9.42 -7.74
CA LEU A 7 -33.37 8.60 -7.86
C LEU A 7 -32.31 9.19 -6.90
N LEU A 8 -32.07 8.54 -5.76
CA LEU A 8 -30.96 8.85 -4.86
C LEU A 8 -29.67 8.25 -5.44
N THR A 9 -28.89 9.06 -6.14
CA THR A 9 -27.52 8.70 -6.53
C THR A 9 -26.61 8.79 -5.30
N LEU A 10 -26.24 7.62 -4.77
CA LEU A 10 -25.30 7.48 -3.67
C LEU A 10 -23.88 7.79 -4.19
N PHE A 11 -23.36 8.97 -3.87
CA PHE A 11 -21.95 9.28 -4.08
C PHE A 11 -21.12 8.53 -3.02
N ILE A 12 -20.45 7.46 -3.43
CA ILE A 12 -19.42 6.82 -2.59
C ILE A 12 -18.22 7.76 -2.60
N ALA A 13 -18.11 8.58 -1.56
CA ALA A 13 -16.92 9.37 -1.30
C ALA A 13 -15.74 8.41 -1.08
N VAL A 14 -14.75 8.46 -1.96
CA VAL A 14 -13.46 7.78 -1.76
C VAL A 14 -12.80 8.45 -0.56
N ALA A 15 -12.83 7.76 0.59
CA ALA A 15 -12.11 8.20 1.78
C ALA A 15 -10.62 8.27 1.46
N ALA A 16 -10.06 9.48 1.46
CA ALA A 16 -8.62 9.67 1.53
C ALA A 16 -8.15 9.07 2.86
N ALA A 17 -7.41 7.96 2.79
CA ALA A 17 -6.90 7.23 3.93
C ALA A 17 -5.94 8.11 4.75
N LEU A 18 -6.45 8.64 5.86
CA LEU A 18 -5.64 9.14 6.97
C LEU A 18 -4.90 7.94 7.59
N PRO A 19 -3.60 8.04 7.93
CA PRO A 19 -2.88 6.95 8.57
C PRO A 19 -3.53 6.65 9.93
N SER A 20 -4.01 5.41 10.10
CA SER A 20 -4.55 4.92 11.37
C SER A 20 -3.38 4.63 12.34
N PRO A 21 -3.61 4.72 13.66
CA PRO A 21 -2.57 4.50 14.68
C PRO A 21 -2.01 3.05 14.75
N GLU A 22 -2.33 2.19 13.79
CA GLU A 22 -1.90 0.79 13.73
C GLU A 22 -0.88 0.51 12.61
N ASP A 23 -0.29 1.55 12.02
CA ASP A 23 0.76 1.40 11.01
C ASP A 23 2.03 0.81 11.63
N VAL A 24 2.21 -0.51 11.49
CA VAL A 24 3.41 -1.21 11.96
C VAL A 24 4.34 -1.44 10.77
N VAL A 25 5.53 -0.84 10.83
CA VAL A 25 6.64 -1.19 9.94
C VAL A 25 7.02 -2.63 10.25
N ARG A 26 6.81 -3.53 9.29
CA ARG A 26 7.01 -4.97 9.51
C ARG A 26 8.31 -5.47 8.93
N ASP A 27 8.63 -5.03 7.72
CA ASP A 27 9.80 -5.55 7.02
C ASP A 27 10.46 -4.47 6.17
N LYS A 28 11.79 -4.56 6.06
CA LYS A 28 12.62 -3.75 5.19
C LYS A 28 13.55 -4.64 4.36
N ALA A 29 13.70 -4.32 3.08
CA ALA A 29 14.67 -4.95 2.18
C ALA A 29 15.54 -3.87 1.53
N THR A 30 16.78 -4.23 1.19
CA THR A 30 17.71 -3.39 0.43
C THR A 30 18.08 -4.10 -0.85
N ASN A 31 18.08 -3.39 -1.97
CA ASN A 31 18.44 -3.94 -3.26
C ASN A 31 19.95 -3.75 -3.51
N PRO A 32 20.74 -4.83 -3.57
CA PRO A 32 22.18 -4.72 -3.81
C PRO A 32 22.51 -4.27 -5.25
N ALA A 33 21.55 -4.36 -6.18
CA ALA A 33 21.74 -3.95 -7.58
C ALA A 33 21.46 -2.45 -7.82
N ALA A 34 21.06 -1.69 -6.80
CA ALA A 34 20.81 -0.26 -6.94
C ALA A 34 22.14 0.49 -7.13
N THR A 35 22.43 0.89 -8.37
CA THR A 35 23.60 1.72 -8.72
C THR A 35 23.17 3.19 -8.81
N GLY A 36 23.46 3.98 -7.77
CA GLY A 36 23.34 5.43 -7.81
C GLY A 36 23.18 6.09 -6.43
N ASP A 37 23.82 7.26 -6.26
CA ASP A 37 23.59 8.21 -5.17
C ASP A 37 22.21 8.84 -5.31
N VAL A 38 21.16 8.07 -5.08
CA VAL A 38 19.81 8.61 -5.17
C VAL A 38 19.50 9.30 -3.84
N SER A 39 19.11 10.57 -3.98
CA SER A 39 18.78 11.44 -2.86
C SER A 39 17.67 10.78 -2.03
N ILE A 40 17.91 10.64 -0.72
CA ILE A 40 16.99 10.10 0.30
C ILE A 40 15.58 10.75 0.21
N MET A 41 15.46 11.89 -0.46
CA MET A 41 14.23 12.64 -0.73
C MET A 41 13.30 11.99 -1.77
N ALA A 42 13.76 11.06 -2.60
CA ALA A 42 12.91 10.36 -3.56
C ALA A 42 12.29 9.13 -2.88
N GLN A 43 11.21 9.33 -2.13
CA GLN A 43 10.40 8.23 -1.62
C GLN A 43 9.11 8.10 -2.43
N LYS A 44 8.75 6.87 -2.79
CA LYS A 44 7.45 6.57 -3.41
C LYS A 44 6.71 5.58 -2.56
N ASN A 45 5.47 5.91 -2.21
CA ASN A 45 4.60 4.99 -1.49
C ASN A 45 3.35 4.64 -2.30
N TRP A 46 2.87 3.41 -2.15
CA TRP A 46 1.64 2.94 -2.77
C TRP A 46 1.01 1.82 -1.93
N GLN A 47 -0.27 1.55 -2.18
CA GLN A 47 -1.00 0.43 -1.60
C GLN A 47 -0.77 -0.82 -2.45
N ALA A 48 -0.28 -1.90 -1.85
CA ALA A 48 -0.09 -3.19 -2.54
C ALA A 48 -1.42 -3.69 -3.11
N ALA A 49 -1.37 -4.29 -4.31
CA ALA A 49 -2.49 -4.96 -4.93
C ALA A 49 -2.86 -6.22 -4.13
N GLY A 50 -4.16 -6.40 -3.90
CA GLY A 50 -4.69 -7.49 -3.07
C GLY A 50 -5.69 -7.03 -2.03
N GLY A 51 -5.74 -5.73 -1.73
CA GLY A 51 -6.75 -5.12 -0.86
C GLY A 51 -6.64 -5.55 0.59
N CYS A 52 -7.79 -5.69 1.26
CA CYS A 52 -7.88 -6.14 2.64
C CYS A 52 -7.64 -7.64 2.75
N LYS A 53 -6.68 -8.04 3.59
CA LYS A 53 -6.40 -9.44 3.91
C LYS A 53 -5.96 -9.60 5.36
N THR A 54 -6.11 -10.81 5.90
CA THR A 54 -5.63 -11.18 7.24
C THR A 54 -4.21 -11.73 7.22
N ASP A 55 -3.73 -12.16 6.05
CA ASP A 55 -2.50 -12.93 5.85
C ASP A 55 -1.34 -12.08 5.31
N TRP A 56 -1.40 -10.75 5.43
CA TRP A 56 -0.33 -9.87 4.94
C TRP A 56 1.02 -10.08 5.64
N ASP A 57 0.99 -10.52 6.90
CA ASP A 57 2.18 -10.80 7.73
C ASP A 57 2.72 -12.22 7.52
N GLU A 58 1.93 -13.11 6.90
CA GLU A 58 2.33 -14.50 6.67
C GLU A 58 3.43 -14.54 5.60
N ASP A 59 4.53 -15.24 5.89
CA ASP A 59 5.66 -15.44 4.98
C ASP A 59 6.22 -14.17 4.34
N ARG A 60 6.14 -13.03 5.03
CA ARG A 60 6.51 -11.70 4.51
C ARG A 60 5.79 -11.36 3.20
N ARG A 61 4.54 -11.81 3.05
CA ARG A 61 3.72 -11.62 1.85
C ARG A 61 3.65 -10.15 1.46
N CYS A 62 3.40 -9.26 2.42
CA CYS A 62 3.36 -7.83 2.18
C CYS A 62 4.64 -7.33 1.49
N LEU A 63 5.82 -7.67 2.03
CA LEU A 63 7.11 -7.30 1.44
C LEU A 63 7.33 -7.93 0.05
N LYS A 64 7.03 -9.22 -0.11
CA LYS A 64 7.18 -9.91 -1.40
C LYS A 64 6.33 -9.27 -2.48
N THR A 65 5.09 -8.91 -2.15
CA THR A 65 4.20 -8.18 -3.07
C THR A 65 4.77 -6.80 -3.39
N CYS A 66 5.25 -6.05 -2.40
CA CYS A 66 5.88 -4.76 -2.64
C CYS A 66 7.08 -4.84 -3.59
N ILE A 67 7.96 -5.83 -3.42
CA ILE A 67 9.13 -6.04 -4.28
C ILE A 67 8.69 -6.42 -5.70
N GLY A 68 7.77 -7.37 -5.85
CA GLY A 68 7.27 -7.75 -7.18
C GLY A 68 6.56 -6.61 -7.91
N GLU A 69 5.80 -5.79 -7.19
CA GLU A 69 5.19 -4.59 -7.75
C GLU A 69 6.21 -3.51 -8.10
N ALA A 70 7.27 -3.37 -7.31
CA ALA A 70 8.36 -2.45 -7.60
C ALA A 70 9.04 -2.81 -8.92
N GLU A 71 9.40 -4.09 -9.09
CA GLU A 71 10.05 -4.63 -10.30
C GLU A 71 9.16 -4.53 -11.55
N THR A 72 7.85 -4.76 -11.40
CA THR A 72 6.89 -4.64 -12.52
C THR A 72 6.66 -3.19 -12.98
N GLY A 73 7.14 -2.18 -12.24
CA GLY A 73 7.17 -0.79 -12.69
C GLY A 73 6.67 0.23 -11.66
N LYS A 74 6.22 -0.19 -10.47
CA LYS A 74 5.82 0.77 -9.44
C LYS A 74 7.02 1.52 -8.87
N CYS A 75 8.18 0.88 -8.75
CA CYS A 75 9.41 1.51 -8.28
C CYS A 75 10.64 0.78 -8.83
N ARG A 76 11.09 1.16 -10.04
CA ARG A 76 12.29 0.56 -10.65
C ARG A 76 13.55 1.11 -10.00
N ASN A 77 14.62 0.33 -9.93
CA ASN A 77 15.90 0.75 -9.32
C ASN A 77 15.76 1.25 -7.88
N TRP A 78 14.80 0.69 -7.13
CA TRP A 78 14.66 0.95 -5.71
C TRP A 78 15.91 0.48 -4.96
N LYS A 79 16.37 1.25 -3.97
CA LYS A 79 17.48 0.91 -3.07
C LYS A 79 16.99 0.30 -1.77
N SER A 80 15.88 0.82 -1.24
CA SER A 80 15.26 0.32 -0.02
C SER A 80 13.76 0.15 -0.24
N MET A 81 13.22 -0.95 0.26
CA MET A 81 11.79 -1.26 0.25
C MET A 81 11.35 -1.48 1.69
N THR A 82 10.32 -0.77 2.13
CA THR A 82 9.70 -0.94 3.43
C THR A 82 8.25 -1.34 3.24
N ALA A 83 7.86 -2.42 3.89
CA ALA A 83 6.50 -2.93 3.92
C ALA A 83 5.87 -2.58 5.28
N VAL A 84 4.76 -1.84 5.22
CA VAL A 84 4.02 -1.38 6.40
C VAL A 84 2.64 -2.02 6.35
N ILE A 85 2.32 -2.80 7.38
CA ILE A 85 0.97 -3.35 7.49
C ILE A 85 0.12 -2.31 8.20
N GLN A 86 -0.93 -1.86 7.53
CA GLN A 86 -1.87 -0.87 8.05
C GLN A 86 -3.15 -1.59 8.49
N GLY A 87 -3.61 -1.28 9.70
CA GLY A 87 -4.86 -1.81 10.24
C GLY A 87 -6.09 -1.02 9.78
N GLY A 88 -7.28 -1.57 10.04
CA GLY A 88 -8.53 -0.81 10.00
C GLY A 88 -9.29 -0.82 8.68
N CYS A 89 -9.08 -1.82 7.82
CA CYS A 89 -9.71 -1.83 6.49
C CYS A 89 -11.03 -2.65 6.44
N ALA A 90 -11.11 -3.76 7.17
CA ALA A 90 -12.32 -4.52 7.48
C ALA A 90 -12.10 -5.26 8.81
N PHE A 91 -13.14 -5.76 9.49
CA PHE A 91 -13.02 -6.34 10.84
C PHE A 91 -11.86 -7.34 10.96
N ALA A 92 -10.83 -6.99 11.74
CA ALA A 92 -9.56 -7.72 11.94
C ALA A 92 -8.65 -7.90 10.69
N TRP A 93 -8.99 -7.27 9.56
CA TRP A 93 -8.24 -7.34 8.31
C TRP A 93 -7.34 -6.12 8.16
N ARG A 94 -6.27 -6.30 7.39
CA ARG A 94 -5.22 -5.30 7.22
C ARG A 94 -4.97 -5.02 5.74
N THR A 95 -4.32 -3.91 5.48
CA THR A 95 -3.79 -3.52 4.17
C THR A 95 -2.27 -3.50 4.22
N CYS A 96 -1.63 -3.59 3.06
CA CYS A 96 -0.17 -3.57 2.94
C CYS A 96 0.29 -2.32 2.16
N ARG A 97 0.97 -1.40 2.83
CA ARG A 97 1.55 -0.20 2.22
C ARG A 97 3.02 -0.44 1.90
N CYS A 98 3.37 -0.19 0.65
CA CYS A 98 4.73 -0.28 0.14
C CYS A 98 5.36 1.11 0.14
N ILE A 99 6.58 1.21 0.62
CA ILE A 99 7.39 2.42 0.59
C ILE A 99 8.72 2.06 -0.04
N CYS A 100 9.01 2.70 -1.15
CA CYS A 100 10.24 2.57 -1.88
C CYS A 100 11.08 3.82 -1.69
N GLU A 101 12.37 3.63 -1.45
CA GLU A 101 13.40 4.65 -1.42
C GLU A 101 14.41 4.32 -2.51
N TYR A 102 14.81 5.32 -3.29
CA TYR A 102 15.87 5.16 -4.29
C TYR A 102 17.26 5.34 -3.65
#